data_AF-A0A6N6SAE6-F1
#
_entry.id   AF-A0A6N6SAE6-F1
#
_cell.length_a   1.000
_cell.length_b   1.000
_cell.length_c   1.000
_cell.angle_alpha   90.00
_cell.angle_beta   90.00
_cell.angle_gamma   90.00
#
_symmetry.space_group_name_H-M   'P 1'
#
loop_
_entity.id
_entity.type
_entity.pdbx_description
1 polymer ?
#
loop_
_entity_poly.entity_id
_entity_poly.type
_entity_poly.pdbx_seq_one_letter_code
_entity_poly.pdbx_strand_id
1 'polypeptide(L)'
;MRYEAEVFLHNGYICPCTICQRSTGQPAEITVLIRAGTLRYLKDEPKYYVSSADGKRGFCGTCRSRIVWQALRPDDDWLTNLTVGTLDRPGEVRVTRHIYADTQLP
;
A
#
# COMPACT_ATOMS: atom_id res chain seq x y z
N MET A 1 10.86 -8.65 -7.07
CA MET A 1 11.18 -7.22 -6.91
C MET A 1 11.76 -6.95 -5.54
N ARG A 2 12.51 -5.85 -5.37
CA ARG A 2 13.09 -5.41 -4.09
C ARG A 2 12.98 -3.89 -4.03
N TYR A 3 12.65 -3.34 -2.87
CA TYR A 3 12.58 -1.90 -2.62
C TYR A 3 13.11 -1.59 -1.23
N GLU A 4 13.33 -0.30 -0.98
CA GLU A 4 13.58 0.28 0.35
C GLU A 4 12.73 1.54 0.52
N ALA A 5 12.32 1.83 1.75
CA ALA A 5 11.59 3.04 2.13
C ALA A 5 11.69 3.25 3.65
N GLU A 6 11.56 4.48 4.11
CA GLU A 6 11.40 4.77 5.54
C GLU A 6 9.92 4.62 5.92
N VAL A 7 9.61 3.64 6.76
CA VAL A 7 8.25 3.26 7.13
C VAL A 7 7.84 3.88 8.46
N PHE A 8 6.66 4.47 8.52
CA PHE A 8 6.06 4.92 9.78
C PHE A 8 5.39 3.75 10.51
N LEU A 9 6.19 2.93 11.22
CA LEU A 9 5.74 1.68 11.86
C LEU A 9 4.48 1.80 12.73
N HIS A 10 4.19 2.98 13.29
CA HIS A 10 3.02 3.24 14.15
C HIS A 10 1.79 3.81 13.39
N ASN A 11 1.86 3.89 12.07
CA ASN A 11 0.81 4.43 11.20
C ASN A 11 0.30 3.37 10.21
N GLY A 12 0.26 2.10 10.64
CA GLY A 12 -0.41 1.05 9.88
C GLY A 12 -1.93 1.24 9.92
N TYR A 13 -2.61 0.87 8.84
CA TYR A 13 -4.06 0.88 8.79
C TYR A 13 -4.62 -0.29 7.99
N ILE A 14 -5.80 -0.74 8.40
CA ILE A 14 -6.60 -1.74 7.69
C ILE A 14 -7.68 -1.02 6.88
N CYS A 15 -7.85 -1.44 5.63
CA CYS A 15 -8.81 -0.85 4.69
C CYS A 15 -9.58 -1.98 3.97
N PRO A 16 -10.88 -2.15 4.26
CA PRO A 16 -11.72 -3.13 3.60
C PRO A 16 -12.48 -2.55 2.40
N CYS A 17 -12.09 -1.40 1.83
CA CYS A 17 -12.84 -0.84 0.70
C CYS A 17 -12.85 -1.78 -0.51
N THR A 18 -13.90 -1.69 -1.34
CA THR A 18 -14.07 -2.56 -2.52
C THR A 18 -12.89 -2.52 -3.48
N ILE A 19 -12.17 -1.38 -3.58
CA ILE A 19 -10.95 -1.28 -4.38
C ILE A 19 -9.83 -2.13 -3.76
N CYS A 20 -9.61 -2.04 -2.45
CA CYS A 20 -8.64 -2.86 -1.72
C CYS A 20 -8.98 -4.34 -1.83
N GLN A 21 -10.24 -4.72 -1.61
CA GLN A 21 -10.73 -6.09 -1.75
C GLN A 21 -10.45 -6.65 -3.15
N ARG A 22 -10.85 -5.94 -4.20
CA ARG A 22 -10.62 -6.38 -5.59
C ARG A 22 -9.14 -6.42 -5.98
N SER A 23 -8.35 -5.49 -5.46
CA SER A 23 -6.92 -5.40 -5.79
C SER A 23 -6.08 -6.49 -5.13
N THR A 24 -6.54 -7.04 -4.00
CA THR A 24 -5.78 -8.03 -3.22
C THR A 24 -6.42 -9.42 -3.21
N GLY A 25 -7.71 -9.52 -3.54
CA GLY A 25 -8.50 -10.74 -3.34
C GLY A 25 -8.72 -11.09 -1.86
N GLN A 26 -8.50 -10.13 -0.95
CA GLN A 26 -8.63 -10.31 0.50
C GLN A 26 -9.82 -9.50 1.06
N PRO A 27 -10.39 -9.86 2.23
CA PRO A 27 -11.43 -9.07 2.87
C PRO A 27 -10.99 -7.64 3.22
N ALA A 28 -9.70 -7.44 3.48
CA ALA A 28 -9.10 -6.14 3.75
C ALA A 28 -7.62 -6.13 3.37
N GLU A 29 -7.11 -4.95 3.04
CA GLU A 29 -5.67 -4.71 2.88
C GLU A 29 -5.13 -4.01 4.13
N ILE A 30 -3.99 -4.50 4.64
CA ILE A 30 -3.23 -3.79 5.67
C ILE A 30 -2.05 -3.09 4.98
N THR A 31 -1.97 -1.79 5.16
CA THR A 31 -0.91 -0.95 4.57
C THR A 31 -0.30 -0.03 5.62
N VAL A 32 0.85 0.56 5.31
CA VAL A 32 1.55 1.49 6.18
C VAL A 32 2.13 2.64 5.38
N LEU A 33 2.01 3.85 5.92
CA LEU A 33 2.58 5.05 5.32
C LEU A 33 4.10 5.00 5.33
N ILE A 34 4.71 5.63 4.33
CA ILE A 34 6.15 5.86 4.26
C ILE A 34 6.46 7.34 4.22
N ARG A 35 7.70 7.71 4.52
CA ARG A 35 8.18 9.07 4.25
C ARG A 35 8.22 9.31 2.74
N ALA A 36 7.55 10.36 2.29
CA ALA A 36 7.58 10.82 0.90
C ALA A 36 9.02 10.93 0.37
N GLY A 37 9.22 10.55 -0.90
CA GLY A 37 10.53 10.55 -1.54
C GLY A 37 11.54 9.49 -1.08
N THR A 38 11.23 8.65 -0.08
CA THR A 38 12.16 7.60 0.39
C THR A 38 12.01 6.26 -0.32
N LEU A 39 10.92 6.06 -1.07
CA LEU A 39 10.68 4.81 -1.80
C LEU A 39 11.63 4.69 -2.98
N ARG A 40 12.48 3.66 -2.94
CA ARG A 40 13.39 3.34 -4.04
C ARG A 40 13.29 1.87 -4.42
N TYR A 41 13.13 1.60 -5.72
CA TYR A 41 13.19 0.24 -6.26
C TYR A 41 14.64 -0.14 -6.53
N LEU A 42 15.07 -1.27 -5.99
CA LEU A 42 16.45 -1.75 -6.09
C LEU A 42 16.68 -2.72 -7.26
N LYS A 43 15.59 -3.23 -7.84
CA LYS A 43 15.58 -4.12 -9.00
C LYS A 43 14.45 -3.70 -9.95
N ASP A 44 13.40 -4.51 -10.05
CA ASP A 44 12.24 -4.23 -10.91
C ASP A 44 11.30 -3.21 -10.25
N GLU A 45 10.75 -2.32 -11.07
CA GLU A 45 9.65 -1.44 -10.69
C GLU A 45 8.30 -2.18 -10.73
N PRO A 46 7.32 -1.78 -9.90
CA PRO A 46 5.97 -2.30 -10.01
C PRO A 46 5.31 -1.91 -11.34
N LYS A 47 4.43 -2.77 -11.84
CA LYS A 47 3.48 -2.40 -12.88
C LYS A 47 2.32 -1.63 -12.25
N TYR A 48 2.08 -0.41 -12.72
CA TYR A 48 1.05 0.47 -12.18
C TYR A 48 -0.20 0.53 -13.04
N TYR A 49 -1.34 0.74 -12.39
CA TYR A 49 -2.55 1.26 -13.03
C TYR A 49 -3.25 2.29 -12.13
N VAL A 50 -3.99 3.22 -12.73
CA VAL A 50 -4.80 4.21 -12.01
C VAL A 50 -6.02 3.51 -11.41
N SER A 51 -6.08 3.46 -10.09
CA SER A 51 -7.08 2.65 -9.37
C SER A 51 -8.29 3.44 -8.89
N SER A 52 -8.17 4.76 -8.88
CA SER A 52 -9.16 5.73 -8.39
C SER A 52 -8.83 7.11 -8.95
N ALA A 53 -9.68 8.10 -8.72
CA ALA A 53 -9.39 9.49 -9.06
C ALA A 53 -8.14 10.04 -8.33
N ASP A 54 -7.81 9.49 -7.17
CA ASP A 54 -6.77 10.04 -6.29
C ASP A 54 -5.43 9.31 -6.42
N GLY A 55 -5.44 8.03 -6.81
CA GLY A 55 -4.23 7.21 -6.73
C GLY A 55 -4.13 6.00 -7.65
N LYS A 56 -2.88 5.60 -7.87
CA LYS A 56 -2.45 4.44 -8.64
C LYS A 56 -1.92 3.33 -7.73
N ARG A 57 -2.02 2.10 -8.22
CA ARG A 57 -1.60 0.89 -7.50
C ARG A 57 -0.51 0.16 -8.28
N GLY A 58 0.65 -0.04 -7.66
CA GLY A 58 1.77 -0.85 -8.17
C GLY A 58 1.73 -2.32 -7.74
N PHE A 59 2.00 -3.23 -8.68
CA PHE A 59 2.03 -4.67 -8.48
C PHE A 59 3.35 -5.27 -8.96
N CYS A 60 3.81 -6.35 -8.33
CA CYS A 60 4.97 -7.08 -8.81
C CYS A 60 4.74 -7.58 -10.25
N GLY A 61 5.67 -7.31 -11.16
CA GLY A 61 5.60 -7.76 -12.54
C GLY A 61 5.62 -9.29 -12.71
N THR A 62 6.16 -10.01 -11.72
CA THR A 62 6.36 -11.47 -11.73
C THR A 62 5.23 -12.21 -11.02
N CYS A 63 5.07 -12.02 -9.71
CA CYS A 63 4.08 -12.75 -8.89
C CYS A 63 2.74 -12.03 -8.74
N ARG A 64 2.59 -10.82 -9.27
CA ARG A 64 1.38 -9.99 -9.18
C ARG A 64 0.95 -9.58 -7.76
N SER A 65 1.80 -9.78 -6.75
CA SER A 65 1.54 -9.25 -5.41
C SER A 65 1.34 -7.73 -5.45
N ARG A 66 0.39 -7.25 -4.65
CA ARG A 66 0.13 -5.84 -4.38
C ARG A 66 1.26 -5.24 -3.54
N ILE A 67 1.81 -4.09 -3.96
CA ILE A 67 3.04 -3.53 -3.34
C ILE A 67 2.81 -2.15 -2.74
N VAL A 68 2.28 -1.21 -3.53
CA VAL A 68 2.32 0.22 -3.19
C VAL A 68 1.13 0.98 -3.75
N TRP A 69 0.48 1.80 -2.95
CA TRP A 69 -0.43 2.83 -3.45
C TRP A 69 0.31 4.17 -3.45
N GLN A 70 0.18 4.93 -4.54
CA GLN A 70 0.75 6.26 -4.66
C GLN A 70 -0.33 7.23 -5.10
N ALA A 71 -0.31 8.43 -4.53
CA ALA A 71 -1.16 9.52 -4.99
C ALA A 71 -0.80 9.90 -6.44
N LEU A 72 -1.78 10.38 -7.20
CA LEU A 72 -1.55 10.95 -8.53
C LEU A 72 -1.02 12.39 -8.46
N ARG A 73 -1.39 13.13 -7.40
CA ARG A 73 -0.99 14.51 -7.19
C ARG A 73 0.32 14.55 -6.38
N PRO A 74 1.35 15.29 -6.82
CA PRO A 74 2.60 15.41 -6.09
C PRO A 74 2.44 15.94 -4.66
N ASP A 75 1.52 16.88 -4.44
CA ASP A 75 1.22 17.46 -3.12
C ASP A 75 0.70 16.42 -2.12
N ASP A 76 0.22 15.27 -2.61
CA ASP A 76 -0.34 14.17 -1.84
C ASP A 76 0.62 12.97 -1.72
N ASP A 77 1.89 13.08 -2.17
CA ASP A 77 2.85 11.96 -2.11
C ASP A 77 3.11 11.45 -0.68
N TRP A 78 2.85 12.28 0.33
CA TRP A 78 2.87 11.89 1.74
C TRP A 78 1.84 10.80 2.11
N LEU A 79 0.83 10.56 1.28
CA LEU A 79 -0.13 9.47 1.42
C LEU A 79 0.35 8.13 0.84
N THR A 80 1.54 8.09 0.22
CA THR A 80 2.10 6.85 -0.31
C THR A 80 2.22 5.80 0.79
N ASN A 81 1.73 4.60 0.50
CA ASN A 81 1.68 3.49 1.44
C ASN A 81 2.07 2.17 0.78
N LEU A 82 2.68 1.31 1.59
CA LEU A 82 3.11 -0.03 1.20
C LEU A 82 2.21 -1.07 1.82
N THR A 83 1.96 -2.15 1.09
CA THR A 83 1.31 -3.35 1.62
C THR A 83 2.20 -3.95 2.72
N VAL A 84 1.69 -4.10 3.94
CA VAL A 84 2.52 -4.49 5.09
C VAL A 84 3.21 -5.84 4.88
N GLY A 85 2.51 -6.80 4.29
CA GLY A 85 3.03 -8.15 4.04
C GLY A 85 4.24 -8.22 3.09
N THR A 86 4.61 -7.13 2.40
CA THR A 86 5.76 -7.10 1.50
C THR A 86 7.03 -6.54 2.17
N LEU A 87 6.95 -6.12 3.43
CA LEU A 87 8.10 -5.67 4.22
C LEU A 87 8.92 -6.87 4.72
N ASP A 88 10.21 -6.64 4.99
CA ASP A 88 11.09 -7.68 5.56
C ASP A 88 10.68 -8.09 6.98
N ARG A 89 10.07 -7.17 7.74
CA ARG A 89 9.62 -7.37 9.13
C ARG A 89 8.20 -6.84 9.32
N PRO A 90 7.19 -7.52 8.73
CA PRO A 90 5.81 -7.03 8.75
C PRO A 90 5.23 -6.92 10.16
N GLY A 91 5.70 -7.76 11.10
CA GLY A 91 5.24 -7.77 12.50
C GLY A 91 5.65 -6.55 13.32
N GLU A 92 6.56 -5.70 12.83
CA GLU A 92 6.91 -4.44 13.50
C GLU A 92 5.87 -3.33 13.24
N VAL A 93 4.99 -3.51 12.24
CA VAL A 93 3.95 -2.52 11.94
C VAL A 93 2.80 -2.64 12.94
N ARG A 94 2.54 -1.54 13.64
CA ARG A 94 1.37 -1.38 14.49
C ARG A 94 0.23 -0.75 13.69
N VAL A 95 -0.85 -1.52 13.52
CA VAL A 95 -2.11 -1.03 12.96
C VAL A 95 -2.80 -0.15 14.00
N THR A 96 -3.05 1.11 13.67
CA THR A 96 -3.66 2.10 14.58
C THR A 96 -4.96 2.69 14.05
N ARG A 97 -5.34 2.37 12.80
CA ARG A 97 -6.57 2.87 12.18
C ARG A 97 -7.28 1.79 11.38
N HIS A 98 -8.60 1.87 11.38
CA HIS A 98 -9.47 1.12 10.49
C HIS A 98 -10.26 2.13 9.65
N ILE A 99 -9.92 2.24 8.38
CA ILE A 99 -10.52 3.21 7.46
C ILE A 99 -11.50 2.51 6.52
N TYR A 100 -12.55 3.20 6.07
CA TYR A 100 -13.61 2.63 5.21
C TYR A 100 -14.27 1.37 5.81
N ALA A 101 -14.36 1.29 7.14
CA ALA A 101 -14.88 0.12 7.87
C ALA A 101 -16.35 -0.19 7.54
N ASP A 102 -17.10 0.79 7.04
CA ASP A 102 -18.48 0.65 6.54
C ASP A 102 -18.61 -0.28 5.33
N THR A 103 -17.50 -0.56 4.64
CA THR A 103 -17.45 -1.47 3.48
C THR A 103 -16.92 -2.87 3.81
N GLN A 104 -16.73 -3.17 5.10
CA GLN A 104 -16.28 -4.49 5.54
C GLN A 104 -17.29 -5.58 5.16
N LEU A 105 -16.77 -6.72 4.68
CA LEU A 105 -17.57 -7.91 4.44
C LEU A 105 -18.15 -8.46 5.77
N PRO A 106 -19.34 -9.10 5.73
CA PRO A 106 -19.96 -9.73 6.90
C PRO A 106 -19.07 -10.76 7.60
#